data_AF-A0A7Z9VDW5-F1
#
_entry.id   AF-A0A7Z9VDW5-F1
#
_cell.length_a   1.000
_cell.length_b   1.000
_cell.length_c   1.000
_cell.angle_alpha   90.00
_cell.angle_beta   90.00
_cell.angle_gamma   90.00
#
_symmetry.space_group_name_H-M   'P 1'
#
loop_
_entity.id
_entity.type
_entity.pdbx_description
1 polymer ?
#
loop_
_entity_poly.entity_id
_entity_poly.type
_entity_poly.pdbx_seq_one_letter_code
_entity_poly.pdbx_strand_id
1 'polypeptide(L)'
;MMEIPDEVAQLIDWLETLPTIGQLGISIGVSIVFLSSIKYILFKKLSSLVNQTRVGWDNDLYSALEPRTMFFAFALCVNASLAWLSPELLNTIFPFLNTLYILLFTSMFSSLVKIVTPPFMTWLNSNNQGVSVTGGNHFVSIFARIVIWFISI
;
A
#
# COMPACT_ATOMS: atom_id res chain seq x y z
N MET A 1 30.63 -9.46 -4.68
CA MET A 1 29.76 -9.78 -5.83
C MET A 1 28.99 -11.02 -5.44
N MET A 2 27.66 -10.96 -5.44
CA MET A 2 26.82 -12.12 -5.13
C MET A 2 26.77 -12.96 -6.41
N GLU A 3 27.46 -14.10 -6.44
CA GLU A 3 27.40 -15.02 -7.58
C GLU A 3 25.96 -15.51 -7.70
N ILE A 4 25.28 -15.10 -8.77
CA ILE A 4 23.96 -15.60 -9.10
C ILE A 4 24.15 -17.08 -9.47
N PRO A 5 23.40 -18.02 -8.86
CA PRO A 5 23.50 -19.43 -9.21
C PRO A 5 23.31 -19.61 -10.72
N ASP A 6 24.12 -20.46 -11.36
CA ASP A 6 24.09 -20.65 -12.82
C ASP A 6 22.68 -21.01 -13.34
N GLU A 7 21.89 -21.73 -12.54
CA GLU A 7 20.50 -22.07 -12.83
C GLU A 7 19.60 -20.84 -12.99
N VAL A 8 19.81 -19.81 -12.17
CA VAL A 8 19.05 -18.55 -12.23
C VAL A 8 19.47 -17.73 -13.44
N ALA A 9 20.76 -17.72 -13.77
CA ALA A 9 21.26 -17.04 -14.97
C ALA A 9 20.67 -17.68 -16.24
N GLN A 10 20.64 -19.01 -16.33
CA GLN A 10 20.03 -19.73 -17.45
C GLN A 10 18.52 -19.44 -17.59
N LEU A 11 17.80 -19.31 -16.48
CA LEU A 11 16.38 -18.94 -16.50
C LEU A 11 16.16 -17.51 -17.01
N ILE A 12 17.00 -16.57 -16.62
CA ILE A 12 16.94 -15.17 -17.08
C ILE A 12 17.21 -15.11 -18.59
N ASP A 13 18.27 -15.78 -19.06
CA ASP A 13 18.60 -15.82 -20.49
C ASP A 13 17.43 -16.43 -21.29
N TRP A 14 16.84 -17.51 -20.79
CA TRP A 14 15.66 -18.10 -21.43
C TRP A 14 14.49 -17.11 -21.49
N LEU A 15 14.18 -16.41 -20.39
CA LEU A 15 13.13 -15.40 -20.32
C LEU A 15 13.36 -14.25 -21.31
N GLU A 16 14.60 -13.82 -21.51
CA GLU A 16 14.95 -12.76 -22.46
C GLU A 16 14.80 -13.21 -23.92
N THR A 17 15.00 -14.49 -24.22
CA THR A 17 14.81 -15.04 -25.58
C THR A 17 13.34 -15.20 -25.99
N LEU A 18 12.39 -15.05 -25.06
CA LEU A 18 10.96 -15.16 -25.40
C LEU A 18 10.50 -14.01 -26.33
N PRO A 19 9.55 -14.29 -27.24
CA PRO A 19 8.85 -13.23 -27.98
C PRO A 19 8.17 -12.25 -27.02
N THR A 20 8.01 -10.99 -27.42
CA THR A 20 7.40 -9.92 -26.61
C THR A 20 6.03 -10.30 -26.04
N ILE A 21 5.23 -11.06 -26.79
CA ILE A 21 3.92 -11.56 -26.33
C ILE A 21 4.05 -12.56 -25.17
N GLY A 22 5.11 -13.37 -25.17
CA GLY A 22 5.43 -14.33 -24.12
C GLY A 22 5.93 -13.65 -22.85
N GLN A 23 6.81 -12.65 -22.98
CA GLN A 23 7.27 -11.84 -21.86
C GLN A 23 6.11 -11.10 -21.19
N LEU A 24 5.17 -10.56 -21.98
CA LEU A 24 3.95 -9.92 -21.47
C LEU A 24 3.03 -10.92 -20.76
N GLY A 25 2.91 -12.15 -21.27
CA GLY A 25 2.17 -13.21 -20.59
C GLY A 25 2.77 -13.55 -19.22
N ILE A 26 4.09 -13.64 -19.13
CA ILE A 26 4.80 -13.92 -17.87
C ILE A 26 4.66 -12.76 -16.88
N SER A 27 4.79 -11.51 -17.33
CA SER A 27 4.63 -10.35 -16.45
C SER A 27 3.22 -10.26 -15.86
N ILE A 28 2.19 -10.53 -16.66
CA ILE A 28 0.80 -10.62 -16.17
C ILE A 28 0.64 -11.79 -15.20
N GLY A 29 1.17 -12.97 -15.54
CA GLY A 29 1.10 -14.15 -14.67
C GLY A 29 1.72 -13.91 -13.30
N VAL A 30 2.93 -13.37 -13.25
CA VAL A 30 3.63 -13.01 -12.01
C VAL A 30 2.85 -11.94 -11.24
N SER A 31 2.33 -10.93 -11.93
CA SER A 31 1.52 -9.87 -11.32
C SER A 31 0.25 -10.42 -10.65
N ILE A 32 -0.46 -11.36 -11.31
CA ILE A 32 -1.65 -12.00 -10.74
C ILE A 32 -1.29 -12.83 -9.51
N VAL A 33 -0.21 -13.60 -9.56
CA VAL A 33 0.28 -14.40 -8.43
C VAL A 33 0.65 -13.49 -7.26
N PHE A 34 1.34 -12.38 -7.51
CA PHE A 34 1.73 -11.42 -6.50
C PHE A 34 0.51 -10.76 -5.84
N LEU A 35 -0.43 -10.23 -6.63
CA LEU A 35 -1.66 -9.61 -6.11
C LEU A 35 -2.53 -10.60 -5.35
N SER A 36 -2.64 -11.83 -5.85
CA SER A 36 -3.36 -12.91 -5.17
C SER A 36 -2.69 -13.27 -3.85
N SER A 37 -1.36 -13.29 -3.80
CA SER A 37 -0.60 -13.54 -2.57
C SER A 37 -0.86 -12.47 -1.52
N ILE A 38 -0.85 -11.19 -1.90
CA ILE A 38 -1.19 -10.08 -1.00
C ILE A 38 -2.62 -10.24 -0.47
N LYS A 39 -3.59 -10.50 -1.34
CA LYS A 39 -5.00 -10.64 -0.95
C LYS A 39 -5.25 -11.84 -0.04
N TYR A 40 -4.80 -13.03 -0.46
CA TYR A 40 -5.17 -14.28 0.19
C TYR A 40 -4.26 -14.70 1.33
N ILE A 41 -3.02 -14.21 1.38
CA ILE A 41 -2.08 -14.53 2.46
C ILE A 41 -2.08 -13.38 3.47
N LEU A 42 -1.71 -12.17 3.03
CA LEU A 42 -1.51 -11.04 3.92
C LEU A 42 -2.84 -10.48 4.44
N PHE A 43 -3.75 -10.07 3.56
CA PHE A 43 -5.03 -9.48 3.97
C PHE A 43 -5.95 -10.47 4.65
N LYS A 44 -6.00 -11.73 4.20
CA LYS A 44 -6.76 -12.78 4.92
C LYS A 44 -6.28 -12.96 6.36
N LYS A 45 -4.96 -12.97 6.60
CA LYS A 45 -4.40 -13.11 7.94
C LYS A 45 -4.66 -11.87 8.79
N LEU A 46 -4.50 -10.68 8.22
CA LEU A 46 -4.82 -9.41 8.88
C LEU A 46 -6.31 -9.32 9.26
N SER A 47 -7.21 -9.68 8.34
CA SER A 47 -8.65 -9.72 8.59
C SER A 47 -8.99 -10.64 9.77
N SER A 48 -8.36 -11.82 9.83
CA SER A 48 -8.54 -12.72 10.97
C SER A 48 -8.05 -12.14 12.30
N LEU A 49 -6.97 -11.36 12.31
CA LEU A 49 -6.44 -10.75 13.54
C LEU A 49 -7.35 -9.62 14.03
N VAL A 50 -7.75 -8.76 13.09
CA VAL A 50 -8.57 -7.58 13.37
C VAL A 50 -9.98 -7.98 13.85
N ASN A 51 -10.57 -9.02 13.26
CA ASN A 51 -11.89 -9.51 13.68
C ASN A 51 -11.90 -10.17 15.08
N GLN A 52 -10.74 -10.45 15.68
CA GLN A 52 -10.66 -11.03 17.03
C GLN A 52 -10.70 -9.95 18.12
N THR A 53 -10.52 -8.67 17.78
CA THR A 53 -10.46 -7.61 18.79
C THR A 53 -11.85 -7.09 19.13
N ARG A 54 -12.00 -6.59 20.37
CA ARG A 54 -13.27 -6.02 20.86
C ARG A 54 -13.45 -4.54 20.50
N VAL A 55 -12.37 -3.84 20.15
CA VAL A 55 -12.32 -2.36 20.11
C VAL A 55 -12.67 -1.80 18.73
N GLY A 56 -12.72 -2.62 17.68
CA GLY A 56 -13.39 -2.34 16.40
C GLY A 56 -12.74 -1.30 15.46
N TRP A 57 -11.99 -0.33 15.98
CA TRP A 57 -11.31 0.71 15.18
C TRP A 57 -10.27 0.12 14.23
N ASP A 58 -9.70 -1.03 14.56
CA ASP A 58 -8.79 -1.79 13.73
C ASP A 58 -9.50 -2.41 12.51
N ASN A 59 -10.79 -2.77 12.64
CA ASN A 59 -11.63 -3.23 11.51
C ASN A 59 -11.95 -2.09 10.54
N ASP A 60 -12.20 -0.90 11.08
CA ASP A 60 -12.34 0.32 10.28
C ASP A 60 -11.02 0.65 9.57
N LEU A 61 -9.88 0.48 10.26
CA LEU A 61 -8.56 0.70 9.66
C LEU A 61 -8.25 -0.30 8.55
N TYR A 62 -8.55 -1.58 8.78
CA TYR A 62 -8.40 -2.65 7.81
C TYR A 62 -9.21 -2.35 6.54
N SER A 63 -10.50 -2.08 6.70
CA SER A 63 -11.42 -1.82 5.57
C SER A 63 -11.04 -0.56 4.79
N ALA A 64 -10.46 0.43 5.46
CA ALA A 64 -9.89 1.60 4.80
C ALA A 64 -8.60 1.28 4.03
N LEU A 65 -7.67 0.50 4.60
CA LEU A 65 -6.34 0.30 4.02
C LEU A 65 -6.30 -0.78 2.94
N GLU A 66 -7.12 -1.83 3.03
CA GLU A 66 -7.12 -2.96 2.07
C GLU A 66 -7.22 -2.50 0.60
N PRO A 67 -8.28 -1.79 0.17
CA PRO A 67 -8.44 -1.43 -1.25
C PRO A 67 -7.33 -0.50 -1.75
N ARG A 68 -6.84 0.42 -0.89
CA ARG A 68 -5.76 1.35 -1.24
C ARG A 68 -4.43 0.64 -1.41
N THR A 69 -4.14 -0.32 -0.53
CA THR A 69 -2.91 -1.14 -0.62
C THR A 69 -2.96 -2.06 -1.83
N MET A 70 -4.10 -2.67 -2.12
CA MET A 70 -4.28 -3.50 -3.33
C MET A 70 -4.08 -2.68 -4.60
N PHE A 71 -4.59 -1.45 -4.63
CA PHE A 71 -4.38 -0.55 -5.77
C PHE A 71 -2.93 -0.07 -5.89
N PHE A 72 -2.26 0.20 -4.76
CA PHE A 72 -0.82 0.49 -4.75
C PHE A 72 0.00 -0.69 -5.29
N ALA A 73 -0.29 -1.91 -4.83
CA ALA A 73 0.37 -3.13 -5.29
C ALA A 73 0.15 -3.35 -6.79
N PHE A 74 -1.06 -3.06 -7.31
CA PHE A 74 -1.33 -3.11 -8.74
C PHE A 74 -0.48 -2.10 -9.52
N ALA A 75 -0.40 -0.86 -9.07
CA ALA A 75 0.45 0.16 -9.69
C ALA A 75 1.94 -0.22 -9.64
N LEU A 76 2.37 -0.93 -8.60
CA LEU A 76 3.73 -1.47 -8.48
C LEU A 76 3.97 -2.60 -9.49
N CYS A 77 3.01 -3.51 -9.69
CA CYS A 77 3.09 -4.54 -10.74
C CYS A 77 3.21 -3.94 -12.14
N VAL A 78 2.44 -2.89 -12.44
CA VAL A 78 2.52 -2.17 -13.72
C VAL A 78 3.90 -1.57 -13.91
N ASN A 79 4.44 -0.91 -12.88
CA ASN A 79 5.79 -0.32 -12.93
C ASN A 79 6.87 -1.38 -13.15
N ALA A 80 6.85 -2.47 -12.37
CA ALA A 80 7.79 -3.58 -12.51
C ALA A 80 7.68 -4.25 -13.89
N SER A 81 6.46 -4.43 -14.41
CA SER A 81 6.24 -5.00 -15.74
C SER A 81 6.78 -4.10 -16.85
N LEU A 82 6.58 -2.79 -16.75
CA LEU A 82 7.12 -1.81 -17.71
C LEU A 82 8.65 -1.70 -17.60
N ALA A 83 9.21 -1.76 -16.39
CA ALA A 83 10.66 -1.75 -16.18
C ALA A 83 11.35 -2.91 -16.91
N TRP A 84 10.69 -4.06 -16.99
CA TRP A 84 11.22 -5.23 -17.70
C TRP A 84 10.91 -5.20 -19.20
N LEU A 85 9.67 -4.88 -19.60
CA LEU A 85 9.24 -4.97 -21.01
C LEU A 85 9.67 -3.77 -21.86
N SER A 86 9.60 -2.56 -21.32
CA SER A 86 9.87 -1.33 -22.06
C SER A 86 10.29 -0.19 -21.12
N PRO A 87 11.60 -0.09 -20.82
CA PRO A 87 12.14 1.01 -20.00
C PRO A 87 11.85 2.41 -20.57
N GLU A 88 11.73 2.54 -21.89
CA GLU A 88 11.42 3.80 -22.57
C GLU A 88 10.01 4.31 -22.25
N LEU A 89 9.01 3.40 -22.29
CA LEU A 89 7.64 3.72 -21.90
C LEU A 89 7.56 4.03 -20.40
N LEU A 90 8.31 3.29 -19.57
CA LEU A 90 8.39 3.57 -18.14
C LEU A 90 8.88 5.00 -17.89
N ASN A 91 9.99 5.42 -18.51
CA ASN A 91 10.55 6.77 -18.34
C ASN A 91 9.54 7.88 -18.69
N THR A 92 8.72 7.66 -19.71
CA THR A 92 7.67 8.60 -20.12
C THR A 92 6.55 8.70 -19.09
N ILE A 93 6.13 7.58 -18.52
CA ILE A 93 5.01 7.51 -17.55
C ILE A 93 5.49 7.72 -16.10
N PHE A 94 6.80 7.67 -15.85
CA PHE A 94 7.40 7.72 -14.52
C PHE A 94 6.95 8.92 -13.66
N PRO A 95 6.86 10.17 -14.19
CA PRO A 95 6.36 11.30 -13.41
C PRO A 95 4.90 11.12 -12.96
N PHE A 96 4.08 10.48 -13.80
CA PHE A 96 2.68 10.17 -13.48
C PHE A 96 2.60 9.07 -12.41
N LEU A 97 3.38 8.00 -12.53
CA LEU A 97 3.44 6.94 -11.52
C LEU A 97 3.93 7.45 -10.16
N ASN A 98 4.92 8.33 -10.13
CA ASN A 98 5.37 8.93 -8.87
C ASN A 98 4.29 9.79 -8.21
N THR A 99 3.61 10.65 -8.98
CA THR A 99 2.47 11.42 -8.46
C THR A 99 1.38 10.50 -7.91
N LEU A 100 1.08 9.40 -8.63
CA LEU A 100 0.14 8.39 -8.18
C LEU A 100 0.56 7.75 -6.85
N TYR A 101 1.83 7.36 -6.71
CA TYR A 101 2.36 6.79 -5.47
C TYR A 101 2.28 7.76 -4.30
N ILE A 102 2.64 9.02 -4.51
CA ILE A 102 2.55 10.07 -3.48
C ILE A 102 1.09 10.23 -3.04
N LEU A 103 0.16 10.35 -3.98
CA LEU A 103 -1.28 10.50 -3.66
C LEU A 103 -1.84 9.28 -2.92
N LEU A 104 -1.46 8.07 -3.32
CA LEU A 104 -1.90 6.85 -2.64
C LEU A 104 -1.34 6.76 -1.22
N PHE A 105 -0.05 7.06 -1.04
CA PHE A 105 0.59 7.05 0.27
C PHE A 105 -0.04 8.09 1.20
N THR A 106 -0.26 9.31 0.69
CA THR A 106 -0.93 10.41 1.38
C THR A 106 -2.35 10.02 1.80
N SER A 107 -3.11 9.40 0.90
CA SER A 107 -4.48 8.93 1.14
C SER A 107 -4.53 7.84 2.22
N MET A 108 -3.59 6.88 2.18
CA MET A 108 -3.47 5.83 3.20
C MET A 108 -3.12 6.42 4.56
N PHE A 109 -2.13 7.30 4.62
CA PHE A 109 -1.68 7.92 5.87
C PHE A 109 -2.76 8.86 6.46
N SER A 110 -3.45 9.63 5.63
CA SER A 110 -4.59 10.46 6.04
C SER A 110 -5.73 9.62 6.63
N SER A 111 -6.00 8.44 6.04
CA SER A 111 -7.03 7.51 6.53
C SER A 111 -6.63 6.86 7.85
N LEU A 112 -5.35 6.50 8.00
CA LEU A 112 -4.78 6.00 9.25
C LEU A 112 -4.96 7.02 10.38
N VAL A 113 -4.57 8.28 10.16
CA VAL A 113 -4.73 9.35 11.15
C VAL A 113 -6.21 9.59 11.48
N LYS A 114 -7.11 9.52 10.49
CA LYS A 114 -8.56 9.65 10.73
C LYS A 114 -9.08 8.63 11.74
N ILE A 115 -8.62 7.39 11.65
CA ILE A 115 -9.19 6.24 12.39
C ILE A 115 -8.47 6.02 13.72
N VAL A 116 -7.14 6.18 13.75
CA VAL A 116 -6.31 5.91 14.95
C VAL A 116 -6.33 7.07 15.95
N THR A 117 -6.48 8.32 15.49
CA THR A 117 -6.37 9.49 16.38
C THR A 117 -7.46 9.53 17.46
N PRO A 118 -8.76 9.30 17.17
CA PRO A 118 -9.79 9.33 18.21
C PRO A 118 -9.57 8.33 19.36
N PRO A 119 -9.33 7.03 19.13
CA PRO A 119 -9.06 6.08 20.23
C PRO A 119 -7.75 6.39 20.95
N PHE A 120 -6.72 6.86 20.24
CA PHE A 120 -5.46 7.29 20.85
C PHE A 120 -5.65 8.48 21.80
N MET A 121 -6.42 9.49 21.38
CA MET A 121 -6.73 10.65 22.22
C MET A 121 -7.62 10.28 23.42
N THR A 122 -8.58 9.38 23.23
CA THR A 122 -9.40 8.86 24.35
C THR A 122 -8.53 8.11 25.35
N TRP A 123 -7.58 7.29 24.90
CA TRP A 123 -6.63 6.63 25.78
C TRP A 123 -5.75 7.64 26.53
N LEU A 124 -5.19 8.64 25.83
CA LEU A 124 -4.36 9.67 26.44
C LEU A 124 -5.13 10.49 27.50
N ASN A 125 -6.38 10.85 27.20
CA ASN A 125 -7.23 11.66 28.07
C ASN A 125 -7.81 10.84 29.24
N SER A 126 -7.88 9.51 29.16
CA SER A 126 -8.40 8.66 30.24
C SER A 126 -7.57 8.72 31.53
N ASN A 127 -6.33 9.21 31.47
CA ASN A 127 -5.48 9.48 32.63
C ASN A 127 -5.73 10.85 33.31
N ASN A 128 -6.45 11.77 32.67
CA ASN A 128 -6.73 13.11 33.22
C ASN A 128 -8.24 13.25 33.49
N GLN A 129 -8.63 13.51 34.74
CA GLN A 129 -10.02 13.74 35.16
C GLN A 129 -10.61 15.09 34.69
N GLY A 130 -10.29 15.51 33.46
CA GLY A 130 -10.84 16.70 32.83
C GLY A 130 -12.03 16.34 31.95
N VAL A 131 -13.11 17.10 32.04
CA VAL A 131 -14.32 16.94 31.21
C VAL A 131 -13.91 17.07 29.73
N SER A 132 -13.74 15.93 29.06
CA SER A 132 -13.37 15.90 27.65
C SER A 132 -14.59 16.29 26.82
N VAL A 133 -14.65 17.55 26.40
CA VAL A 133 -15.58 17.99 25.36
C VAL A 133 -15.36 17.13 24.10
N THR A 134 -16.42 16.45 23.68
CA THR A 134 -16.44 15.48 22.56
C THR A 134 -15.87 16.03 21.24
N GLY A 135 -15.77 17.36 21.09
CA GLY A 135 -15.17 18.02 19.92
C GLY A 135 -13.64 18.03 19.86
N GLY A 136 -12.91 17.91 20.97
CA GLY A 136 -11.45 18.03 21.00
C GLY A 136 -10.71 16.90 20.26
N ASN A 137 -11.22 15.67 20.36
CA ASN A 137 -10.58 14.49 19.77
C ASN A 137 -10.62 14.48 18.23
N HIS A 138 -11.62 15.13 17.63
CA HIS A 138 -11.74 15.24 16.18
C HIS A 138 -10.90 16.37 15.59
N PHE A 139 -10.65 17.45 16.34
CA PHE A 139 -9.85 18.58 15.88
C PHE A 139 -8.42 18.16 15.55
N VAL A 140 -7.77 17.41 16.45
CA VAL A 140 -6.39 16.91 16.25
C VAL A 140 -6.30 16.06 14.98
N SER A 141 -7.28 15.19 14.75
CA SER A 141 -7.34 14.35 13.55
C SER A 141 -7.46 15.17 12.27
N ILE A 142 -8.33 16.21 12.26
CA ILE A 142 -8.51 17.08 11.09
C ILE A 142 -7.23 17.88 10.81
N PHE A 143 -6.64 18.48 11.84
CA PHE A 143 -5.41 19.26 11.71
C PHE A 143 -4.26 18.41 11.17
N ALA A 144 -4.02 17.23 11.75
CA ALA A 144 -2.98 16.31 11.29
C ALA A 144 -3.18 15.91 9.82
N ARG A 145 -4.42 15.68 9.39
CA ARG A 145 -4.72 15.37 7.97
C ARG A 145 -4.38 16.55 7.06
N ILE A 146 -4.67 17.79 7.44
CA ILE A 146 -4.30 18.98 6.65
C ILE A 146 -2.78 19.04 6.48
N VAL A 147 -2.01 18.85 7.56
CA VAL A 147 -0.54 18.84 7.51
C VAL A 147 -0.02 17.76 6.56
N ILE A 148 -0.58 16.54 6.64
CA ILE A 148 -0.21 15.43 5.75
C ILE A 148 -0.42 15.79 4.28
N TRP A 149 -1.58 16.38 3.95
CA TRP A 149 -1.87 16.81 2.59
C TRP A 149 -0.98 17.96 2.13
N PHE A 150 -0.64 18.89 3.02
CA PHE A 150 0.22 20.04 2.70
C PHE A 150 1.68 19.66 2.48
N ILE A 151 2.20 18.64 3.19
CA ILE A 151 3.57 18.14 2.98
C ILE A 151 3.69 17.33 1.68
N SER A 152 2.58 16.71 1.25
CA SER A 152 2.60 15.76 0.15
C SER A 152 2.27 16.36 -1.22
N ILE A 153 1.72 17.58 -1.25
CA ILE A 153 1.44 18.38 -2.46
C ILE A 153 2.56 19.40 -2.65
#